data_AF-W8AMT5-F1
#
_entry.id   AF-W8AMT5-F1
#
_cell.length_a   1.000
_cell.length_b   1.000
_cell.length_c   1.000
_cell.angle_alpha   90.00
_cell.angle_beta   90.00
_cell.angle_gamma   90.00
#
_symmetry.space_group_name_H-M   'P 1'
#
loop_
_entity.id
_entity.type
_entity.pdbx_description
1 polymer ?
#
loop_
_entity_poly.entity_id
_entity_poly.type
_entity_poly.pdbx_seq_one_letter_code
_entity_poly.pdbx_strand_id
1 'polypeptide(L)'
;LDISKRGTNIGDSMEDQDSILNKIENGIYTLSRKHKRKSGIWDIFAEIKKDDGSIAKGYLCCFKCSRLFKFDGRSISNFRRHTCFRKISQGMSLPDKDPLLHEHASIEYEHEDKDVLNILPDAAQPNESYSEQSLFSQSESNNNKISPPHNDGPKTGPMHTEQLNSLCDMIKVDLQDVPDEVFFEAKWKIMDILRDVHRKRLECERQAYSRYYNFKQSSQAAPISSNSFAGHSYDQQTY
;
A
#
# COMPACT_ATOMS: atom_id res chain seq x y z
N LEU A 1 -46.90 35.15 -16.82
CA LEU A 1 -45.60 34.47 -16.99
C LEU A 1 -44.53 35.39 -16.44
N ASP A 2 -44.39 35.41 -15.12
CA ASP A 2 -43.49 36.34 -14.42
C ASP A 2 -42.22 35.62 -14.01
N ILE A 3 -41.11 36.04 -14.62
CA ILE A 3 -39.77 35.53 -14.38
C ILE A 3 -39.19 36.36 -13.24
N SER A 4 -39.25 35.84 -12.02
CA SER A 4 -38.54 36.44 -10.89
C SER A 4 -37.95 35.35 -10.00
N LYS A 5 -36.90 34.68 -10.50
CA LYS A 5 -35.97 33.93 -9.63
C LYS A 5 -34.82 34.87 -9.28
N ARG A 6 -34.98 35.57 -8.15
CA ARG A 6 -33.94 36.35 -7.50
C ARG A 6 -32.77 35.42 -7.17
N GLY A 7 -31.62 35.69 -7.79
CA GLY A 7 -30.36 35.12 -7.38
C GLY A 7 -29.98 35.68 -6.02
N THR A 8 -29.98 34.82 -5.00
CA THR A 8 -29.33 35.10 -3.73
C THR A 8 -27.81 35.05 -3.94
N ASN A 9 -27.22 36.21 -4.22
CA ASN A 9 -25.78 36.43 -3.99
C ASN A 9 -25.56 36.51 -2.47
N ILE A 10 -25.62 35.35 -1.81
CA ILE A 10 -25.06 35.20 -0.48
C ILE A 10 -23.57 35.06 -0.71
N GLY A 11 -22.80 36.04 -0.24
CA GLY A 11 -21.35 35.96 -0.22
C GLY A 11 -20.95 34.72 0.57
N ASP A 12 -20.62 33.64 -0.15
CA ASP A 12 -19.94 32.46 0.37
C ASP A 12 -18.60 32.97 0.91
N SER A 13 -18.59 33.40 2.18
CA SER A 13 -17.36 33.72 2.91
C SER A 13 -16.52 32.46 2.87
N MET A 14 -15.37 32.54 2.19
CA MET A 14 -14.49 31.40 2.00
C MET A 14 -14.00 30.94 3.37
N GLU A 15 -14.60 29.85 3.87
CA GLU A 15 -14.29 29.30 5.18
C GLU A 15 -12.79 28.98 5.28
N ASP A 16 -12.24 29.19 6.47
CA ASP A 16 -10.84 28.93 6.74
C ASP A 16 -10.54 27.42 6.68
N GLN A 17 -9.34 27.09 6.21
CA GLN A 17 -8.94 25.70 5.95
C GLN A 17 -8.97 24.84 7.22
N ASP A 18 -8.55 25.40 8.35
CA ASP A 18 -8.49 24.67 9.62
C ASP A 18 -9.89 24.42 10.18
N SER A 19 -10.80 25.38 9.98
CA SER A 19 -12.21 25.19 10.34
C SER A 19 -12.85 24.07 9.54
N ILE A 20 -12.56 23.96 8.24
CA ILE A 20 -13.11 22.90 7.40
C ILE A 20 -12.56 21.53 7.83
N LEU A 21 -11.24 21.44 8.07
CA LEU A 21 -10.60 20.19 8.51
C LEU A 21 -11.19 19.71 9.84
N ASN A 22 -11.36 20.61 10.81
CA ASN A 22 -11.95 20.27 12.10
C ASN A 22 -13.40 19.78 11.95
N LYS A 23 -14.20 20.38 11.05
CA LYS A 23 -15.57 19.91 10.79
C LYS A 23 -15.61 18.54 10.10
N ILE A 24 -14.63 18.22 9.26
CA ILE A 24 -14.50 16.88 8.65
C ILE A 24 -14.11 15.85 9.72
N GLU A 25 -13.14 16.18 10.58
CA GLU A 25 -12.68 15.28 11.66
C GLU A 25 -13.79 14.97 12.67
N ASN A 26 -14.62 15.97 12.99
CA ASN A 26 -15.80 15.79 13.85
C ASN A 26 -16.99 15.11 13.14
N GLY A 27 -16.88 14.75 11.86
CA GLY A 27 -17.94 14.10 11.09
C GLY A 27 -19.13 14.99 10.72
N ILE A 28 -19.04 16.31 10.97
CA ILE A 28 -20.07 17.29 10.57
C ILE A 28 -20.06 17.42 9.05
N TYR A 29 -18.87 17.53 8.46
CA TYR A 29 -18.68 17.56 7.02
C TYR A 29 -18.30 16.17 6.51
N THR A 30 -18.92 15.77 5.41
CA THR A 30 -18.72 14.45 4.81
C THR A 30 -17.99 14.57 3.47
N LEU A 31 -17.30 13.51 3.06
CA LEU A 31 -16.57 13.48 1.80
C LEU A 31 -17.41 12.76 0.73
N SER A 32 -17.67 13.42 -0.40
CA SER A 32 -18.46 12.85 -1.50
C SER A 32 -17.58 12.54 -2.71
N ARG A 33 -17.60 11.27 -3.15
CA ARG A 33 -16.91 10.84 -4.37
C ARG A 33 -17.73 11.20 -5.60
N LYS A 34 -17.10 11.87 -6.55
CA LYS A 34 -17.74 12.24 -7.81
C LYS A 34 -17.56 11.11 -8.84
N HIS A 35 -18.53 10.21 -8.92
CA HIS A 35 -18.42 8.96 -9.69
C HIS A 35 -18.44 9.13 -11.24
N LYS A 36 -18.74 10.32 -11.77
CA LYS A 36 -19.03 10.52 -13.21
C LYS A 36 -17.91 11.17 -14.04
N ARG A 37 -16.68 11.34 -13.52
CA ARG A 37 -15.60 12.01 -14.27
C ARG A 37 -14.47 11.05 -14.64
N LYS A 38 -13.99 11.16 -15.89
CA LYS A 38 -12.96 10.29 -16.49
C LYS A 38 -11.55 10.40 -15.88
N SER A 39 -11.30 11.32 -14.94
CA SER A 39 -9.94 11.53 -14.41
C SER A 39 -9.75 10.83 -13.07
N GLY A 40 -8.72 9.98 -12.95
CA GLY A 40 -8.38 9.27 -11.70
C GLY A 40 -7.98 10.16 -10.51
N ILE A 41 -8.03 11.48 -10.67
CA ILE A 41 -7.93 12.44 -9.56
C ILE A 41 -9.12 12.26 -8.61
N TRP A 42 -10.32 12.01 -9.13
CA TRP A 42 -11.54 11.86 -8.33
C TRP A 42 -11.59 10.55 -7.54
N ASP A 43 -10.69 9.61 -7.84
CA ASP A 43 -10.53 8.37 -7.07
C ASP A 43 -9.86 8.63 -5.71
N ILE A 44 -9.17 9.76 -5.58
CA ILE A 44 -8.29 10.09 -4.44
C ILE A 44 -8.77 11.33 -3.72
N PHE A 45 -9.34 12.28 -4.47
CA PHE A 45 -9.84 13.53 -3.96
C PHE A 45 -11.35 13.58 -4.03
N ALA A 46 -11.97 14.10 -2.97
CA ALA A 46 -13.41 14.31 -2.87
C ALA A 46 -13.79 15.77 -2.68
N GLU A 47 -15.01 16.05 -3.13
CA GLU A 47 -15.75 17.25 -2.77
C GLU A 47 -16.23 17.11 -1.31
N ILE A 48 -16.24 18.22 -0.58
CA ILE A 48 -16.63 18.24 0.82
C ILE A 48 -18.09 18.67 0.88
N LYS A 49 -18.94 17.81 1.41
CA LYS A 49 -20.36 18.06 1.59
C LYS A 49 -20.58 18.56 3.02
N LYS A 50 -21.15 19.76 3.13
CA LYS A 50 -21.53 20.36 4.40
C LYS A 50 -22.75 19.64 5.00
N ASP A 51 -23.06 19.98 6.24
CA ASP A 51 -24.21 19.48 7.01
C ASP A 51 -25.56 19.88 6.38
N ASP A 52 -25.64 21.07 5.77
CA ASP A 52 -26.80 21.52 5.00
C ASP A 52 -26.97 20.80 3.64
N GLY A 53 -26.03 19.91 3.30
CA GLY A 53 -25.98 19.18 2.05
C GLY A 53 -25.36 19.94 0.87
N SER A 54 -24.98 21.21 1.05
CA SER A 54 -24.24 21.99 0.06
C SER A 54 -22.79 21.51 -0.07
N ILE A 55 -22.12 21.88 -1.16
CA ILE A 55 -20.71 21.55 -1.38
C ILE A 55 -19.85 22.76 -0.98
N ALA A 56 -18.86 22.54 -0.11
CA ALA A 56 -17.86 23.54 0.22
C ALA A 56 -16.99 23.84 -1.00
N LYS A 57 -17.23 24.98 -1.64
CA LYS A 57 -16.48 25.43 -2.83
C LYS A 57 -15.06 25.82 -2.44
N GLY A 58 -14.15 25.77 -3.41
CA GLY A 58 -12.78 26.25 -3.22
C GLY A 58 -11.82 25.21 -2.64
N TYR A 59 -12.31 24.03 -2.22
CA TYR A 59 -11.49 23.02 -1.58
C TYR A 59 -11.84 21.59 -2.04
N LEU A 60 -10.83 20.72 -2.03
CA LEU A 60 -10.95 19.27 -2.15
C LEU A 60 -10.15 18.60 -1.03
N CYS A 61 -10.62 17.45 -0.57
CA CYS A 61 -9.94 16.66 0.46
C CYS A 61 -9.41 15.33 -0.10
N CYS A 62 -8.20 14.93 0.28
CA CYS A 62 -7.63 13.63 -0.08
C CYS A 62 -8.11 12.54 0.90
N PHE A 63 -8.72 11.46 0.42
CA PHE A 63 -9.19 10.35 1.28
C PHE A 63 -8.07 9.59 1.99
N LYS A 64 -6.87 9.56 1.41
CA LYS A 64 -5.77 8.71 1.91
C LYS A 64 -4.97 9.38 3.02
N CYS A 65 -4.93 10.71 3.05
CA CYS A 65 -4.17 11.45 4.06
C CYS A 65 -4.96 12.57 4.75
N SER A 66 -6.24 12.69 4.44
CA SER A 66 -7.17 13.69 5.00
C SER A 66 -6.67 15.13 4.94
N ARG A 67 -5.88 15.48 3.90
CA ARG A 67 -5.38 16.85 3.70
C ARG A 67 -6.30 17.63 2.76
N LEU A 68 -6.50 18.90 3.10
CA LEU A 68 -7.25 19.86 2.30
C LEU A 68 -6.37 20.54 1.25
N PHE A 69 -6.95 20.81 0.09
CA PHE A 69 -6.28 21.45 -1.03
C PHE A 69 -7.21 22.47 -1.67
N LYS A 70 -6.67 23.65 -2.00
CA LYS A 70 -7.42 24.69 -2.73
C LYS A 70 -7.71 24.23 -4.17
N PHE A 71 -8.96 24.42 -4.59
CA PHE A 71 -9.44 24.07 -5.92
C PHE A 71 -10.27 25.23 -6.51
N ASP A 72 -9.77 25.81 -7.59
CA ASP A 72 -10.41 26.93 -8.29
C ASP A 72 -11.33 26.48 -9.44
N GLY A 73 -11.53 25.17 -9.61
CA GLY A 73 -12.31 24.60 -10.71
C GLY A 73 -11.55 24.46 -12.03
N ARG A 74 -10.38 25.11 -12.18
CA ARG A 74 -9.66 25.20 -13.45
C ARG A 74 -8.39 24.38 -13.47
N SER A 75 -7.64 24.38 -12.37
CA SER A 75 -6.36 23.68 -12.29
C SER A 75 -6.43 22.45 -11.41
N ILE A 76 -5.96 21.34 -11.97
CA ILE A 76 -5.79 20.08 -11.24
C ILE A 76 -4.33 19.68 -11.04
N SER A 77 -3.39 20.53 -11.46
CA SER A 77 -1.95 20.24 -11.45
C SER A 77 -1.41 20.00 -10.04
N ASN A 78 -1.96 20.70 -9.05
CA ASN A 78 -1.58 20.54 -7.64
C ASN A 78 -1.91 19.13 -7.12
N PHE A 79 -3.07 18.59 -7.48
CA PHE A 79 -3.48 17.23 -7.09
C PHE A 79 -2.61 16.16 -7.73
N ARG A 80 -2.12 16.38 -8.96
CA ARG A 80 -1.23 15.43 -9.66
C ARG A 80 0.14 15.30 -9.00
N ARG A 81 0.63 16.36 -8.34
CA ARG A 81 1.89 16.35 -7.58
C ARG A 81 1.74 15.74 -6.19
N HIS A 82 0.51 15.52 -5.74
CA HIS A 82 0.25 14.93 -4.44
C HIS A 82 0.76 13.49 -4.37
N THR A 83 1.39 13.14 -3.25
CA THR A 83 2.03 11.83 -3.06
C THR A 83 1.05 10.67 -3.13
N CYS A 84 -0.16 10.81 -2.59
CA CYS A 84 -1.18 9.75 -2.70
C CYS A 84 -1.64 9.54 -4.15
N PHE A 85 -1.72 10.62 -4.94
CA PHE A 85 -2.00 10.52 -6.37
C PHE A 85 -0.90 9.78 -7.12
N ARG A 86 0.36 10.18 -6.87
CA ARG A 86 1.51 9.56 -7.52
C ARG A 86 1.60 8.05 -7.25
N LYS A 87 1.38 7.64 -6.00
CA LYS A 87 1.40 6.21 -5.60
C LYS A 87 0.40 5.37 -6.38
N ILE A 88 -0.84 5.85 -6.51
CA ILE A 88 -1.91 5.13 -7.22
C ILE A 88 -1.63 5.11 -8.73
N SER A 89 -1.16 6.23 -9.31
CA SER A 89 -0.80 6.28 -10.74
C SER A 89 0.37 5.37 -11.11
N GLN A 90 1.20 4.97 -10.15
CA GLN A 90 2.34 4.07 -10.34
C GLN A 90 1.97 2.59 -10.15
N GLY A 91 0.69 2.26 -9.96
CA GLY A 91 0.25 0.88 -9.79
C GLY A 91 0.68 0.24 -8.47
N MET A 92 1.15 1.03 -7.50
CA MET A 92 1.36 0.53 -6.14
C MET A 92 -0.02 0.39 -5.49
N SER A 93 -0.57 -0.82 -5.49
CA SER A 93 -1.74 -1.16 -4.68
C SER A 93 -1.43 -0.82 -3.22
N LEU A 94 -2.19 0.13 -2.67
CA LEU A 94 -2.14 0.41 -1.24
C LEU A 94 -2.88 -0.72 -0.52
N PRO A 95 -2.37 -1.20 0.63
CA PRO A 95 -3.13 -2.13 1.46
C PRO A 95 -4.44 -1.44 1.87
N ASP A 96 -5.56 -2.11 1.62
CA ASP A 96 -6.89 -1.68 2.04
C ASP A 96 -6.91 -1.55 3.56
N LYS A 97 -6.80 -0.30 4.01
CA LYS A 97 -7.37 0.10 5.28
C LYS A 97 -8.59 0.90 4.91
N ASP A 98 -9.73 0.21 4.87
CA ASP A 98 -11.05 0.83 4.88
C ASP A 98 -11.38 1.22 6.31
N PRO A 99 -11.49 2.52 6.64
CA PRO A 99 -12.22 2.97 7.79
C PRO A 99 -13.64 3.30 7.30
N LEU A 100 -14.56 2.36 7.50
CA LEU A 100 -15.97 2.60 7.78
C LEU A 100 -16.74 3.51 6.79
N LEU A 101 -17.12 2.95 5.64
CA LEU A 101 -18.37 3.34 4.99
C LEU A 101 -19.30 2.14 4.92
N HIS A 102 -20.16 2.02 5.94
CA HIS A 102 -21.32 1.15 5.93
C HIS A 102 -22.37 1.79 5.03
N GLU A 103 -22.59 1.21 3.84
CA GLU A 103 -23.67 1.61 2.94
C GLU A 103 -25.03 1.31 3.57
N HIS A 104 -25.83 2.35 3.77
CA HIS A 104 -27.29 2.26 3.73
C HIS A 104 -27.78 3.37 2.81
N ALA A 105 -28.03 3.04 1.55
CA ALA A 105 -28.88 3.83 0.68
C ALA A 105 -29.55 2.90 -0.32
N SER A 106 -30.65 2.29 0.13
CA SER A 106 -31.71 1.79 -0.75
C SER A 106 -32.12 2.91 -1.71
N ILE A 107 -32.00 2.66 -3.01
CA ILE A 107 -32.88 3.28 -3.99
C ILE A 107 -33.47 2.12 -4.79
N GLU A 108 -34.71 1.80 -4.45
CA GLU A 108 -35.62 1.01 -5.26
C GLU A 108 -35.82 1.77 -6.58
N TYR A 109 -35.41 1.14 -7.69
CA TYR A 109 -35.90 1.50 -9.02
C TYR A 109 -36.71 0.30 -9.52
N GLU A 110 -38.03 0.44 -9.47
CA GLU A 110 -38.97 -0.36 -10.26
C GLU A 110 -38.64 -0.16 -11.75
N HIS A 111 -38.32 -1.24 -12.46
CA HIS A 111 -38.37 -1.27 -13.92
C HIS A 111 -38.93 -2.61 -14.39
N GLU A 112 -40.12 -2.53 -14.96
CA GLU A 112 -40.90 -3.63 -15.51
C GLU A 112 -40.26 -4.20 -16.79
N ASP A 113 -40.33 -5.53 -16.87
CA ASP A 113 -40.46 -6.41 -18.02
C ASP A 113 -39.47 -6.31 -19.21
N LYS A 114 -38.69 -7.39 -19.37
CA LYS A 114 -38.94 -8.37 -20.46
C LYS A 114 -38.10 -9.65 -20.33
N ASP A 115 -38.82 -10.74 -20.51
CA ASP A 115 -38.40 -12.14 -20.57
C ASP A 115 -37.18 -12.40 -21.46
N VAL A 116 -36.22 -13.21 -20.99
CA VAL A 116 -35.73 -14.42 -21.68
C VAL A 116 -35.19 -15.42 -20.64
N LEU A 117 -35.67 -16.66 -20.78
CA LEU A 117 -35.46 -17.87 -20.01
C LEU A 117 -34.01 -18.40 -19.87
N ASN A 118 -33.81 -19.05 -18.71
CA ASN A 118 -33.09 -20.30 -18.43
C ASN A 118 -31.60 -20.44 -18.80
N ILE A 119 -30.77 -20.86 -17.85
CA ILE A 119 -30.46 -22.27 -17.52
C ILE A 119 -29.36 -22.26 -16.43
N LEU A 120 -29.65 -22.87 -15.27
CA LEU A 120 -28.67 -23.45 -14.33
C LEU A 120 -28.46 -24.92 -14.77
N PRO A 121 -27.31 -25.60 -14.52
CA PRO A 121 -27.03 -26.11 -13.18
C PRO A 121 -25.55 -26.12 -12.74
N ASP A 122 -25.36 -25.84 -11.46
CA ASP A 122 -24.72 -26.70 -10.45
C ASP A 122 -23.26 -27.19 -10.64
N ALA A 123 -22.34 -26.70 -9.77
CA ALA A 123 -21.22 -27.48 -9.25
C ALA A 123 -20.52 -26.76 -8.07
N ALA A 124 -20.72 -27.31 -6.87
CA ALA A 124 -19.74 -27.54 -5.80
C ALA A 124 -18.61 -26.49 -5.55
N GLN A 125 -18.68 -25.82 -4.40
CA GLN A 125 -17.53 -25.22 -3.72
C GLN A 125 -17.30 -25.96 -2.40
N PRO A 126 -16.11 -26.53 -2.16
CA PRO A 126 -15.75 -27.03 -0.85
C PRO A 126 -15.35 -25.88 0.08
N ASN A 127 -15.87 -25.99 1.28
CA ASN A 127 -15.48 -25.36 2.52
C ASN A 127 -13.98 -25.56 2.85
N GLU A 128 -13.19 -24.49 2.78
CA GLU A 128 -11.93 -24.43 3.54
C GLU A 128 -11.98 -23.29 4.56
N SER A 129 -12.24 -23.70 5.79
CA SER A 129 -12.02 -22.93 7.01
C SER A 129 -10.52 -22.92 7.27
N TYR A 130 -9.84 -21.79 7.07
CA TYR A 130 -8.45 -21.62 7.47
C TYR A 130 -8.38 -20.72 8.70
N SER A 131 -8.16 -21.35 9.84
CA SER A 131 -7.82 -20.70 11.12
C SER A 131 -6.37 -20.22 11.06
N GLU A 132 -6.15 -18.92 10.85
CA GLU A 132 -4.84 -18.31 11.15
C GLU A 132 -4.73 -18.03 12.66
N GLN A 133 -4.30 -19.02 13.43
CA GLN A 133 -3.68 -18.78 14.73
C GLN A 133 -2.20 -18.50 14.52
N SER A 134 -1.86 -17.21 14.37
CA SER A 134 -0.48 -16.74 14.46
C SER A 134 0.01 -16.81 15.91
N LEU A 135 0.54 -17.97 16.28
CA LEU A 135 1.48 -18.14 17.37
C LEU A 135 2.82 -17.54 16.96
N PHE A 136 3.08 -16.29 17.36
CA PHE A 136 4.44 -15.81 17.54
C PHE A 136 4.59 -15.32 18.97
N SER A 137 5.10 -16.24 19.80
CA SER A 137 5.56 -16.01 21.15
C SER A 137 6.62 -14.91 21.15
N GLN A 138 6.39 -13.91 21.99
CA GLN A 138 7.41 -12.96 22.41
C GLN A 138 8.46 -13.73 23.21
N SER A 139 9.60 -14.02 22.60
CA SER A 139 10.78 -14.49 23.31
C SER A 139 11.58 -13.30 23.83
N GLU A 140 11.43 -13.07 25.12
CA GLU A 140 12.51 -12.85 26.09
C GLU A 140 13.49 -11.68 25.85
N SER A 141 13.19 -10.58 26.54
CA SER A 141 14.21 -9.71 27.13
C SER A 141 15.08 -10.51 28.10
N ASN A 142 16.25 -10.95 27.65
CA ASN A 142 17.32 -11.41 28.53
C ASN A 142 18.56 -10.53 28.34
N ASN A 143 18.75 -9.63 29.31
CA ASN A 143 19.98 -8.88 29.54
C ASN A 143 21.11 -9.86 29.91
N ASN A 144 21.82 -10.38 28.91
CA ASN A 144 23.09 -11.03 29.14
C ASN A 144 24.24 -10.06 28.88
N LYS A 145 24.73 -9.53 29.99
CA LYS A 145 26.03 -8.89 30.18
C LYS A 145 27.13 -9.89 29.82
N ILE A 146 27.46 -9.97 28.54
CA ILE A 146 28.65 -10.67 28.05
C ILE A 146 29.70 -9.60 27.77
N SER A 147 30.69 -9.54 28.66
CA SER A 147 31.92 -8.79 28.47
C SER A 147 32.59 -9.26 27.17
N PRO A 148 33.11 -8.37 26.31
CA PRO A 148 33.80 -8.79 25.11
C PRO A 148 35.15 -9.43 25.47
N PRO A 149 35.57 -10.52 24.81
CA PRO A 149 36.93 -11.01 24.91
C PRO A 149 37.88 -9.98 24.29
N HIS A 150 38.98 -9.71 25.00
CA HIS A 150 40.15 -8.99 24.53
C HIS A 150 40.58 -9.53 23.15
N ASN A 151 40.32 -8.74 22.11
CA ASN A 151 40.99 -8.86 20.83
C ASN A 151 41.97 -7.69 20.76
N ASP A 152 43.26 -8.00 20.82
CA ASP A 152 44.37 -7.09 20.56
C ASP A 152 44.33 -6.68 19.07
N GLY A 153 43.38 -5.82 18.73
CA GLY A 153 43.35 -5.10 17.47
C GLY A 153 44.40 -3.97 17.48
N PRO A 154 44.90 -3.57 16.31
CA PRO A 154 45.91 -2.51 16.20
C PRO A 154 45.37 -1.26 16.86
N LYS A 155 46.09 -0.76 17.88
CA LYS A 155 45.79 0.43 18.66
C LYS A 155 45.61 1.62 17.71
N THR A 156 44.37 1.88 17.28
CA THR A 156 43.99 3.13 16.62
C THR A 156 44.18 4.23 17.65
N GLY A 157 45.31 4.94 17.52
CA GLY A 157 45.71 5.94 18.48
C GLY A 157 44.67 7.04 18.64
N PRO A 158 44.64 7.73 19.81
CA PRO A 158 43.69 8.79 20.13
C PRO A 158 43.66 9.94 19.10
N MET A 159 44.71 10.07 18.29
CA MET A 159 44.79 11.02 17.17
C MET A 159 43.75 10.75 16.07
N HIS A 160 43.43 9.49 15.79
CA HIS A 160 42.47 9.13 14.73
C HIS A 160 41.03 9.46 15.14
N THR A 161 40.70 9.32 16.42
CA THR A 161 39.37 9.69 16.92
C THR A 161 39.15 11.20 16.91
N GLU A 162 40.18 12.00 17.20
CA GLU A 162 40.10 13.47 17.11
C GLU A 162 39.91 13.94 15.67
N GLN A 163 40.61 13.32 14.72
CA GLN A 163 40.44 13.60 13.29
C GLN A 163 39.03 13.28 12.80
N LEU A 164 38.45 12.16 13.24
CA LEU A 164 37.06 11.80 12.91
C LEU A 164 36.05 12.77 13.54
N ASN A 165 36.28 13.21 14.77
CA ASN A 165 35.41 14.18 15.43
C ASN A 165 35.45 15.53 14.70
N SER A 166 36.65 16.00 14.33
CA SER A 166 36.82 17.22 13.55
C SER A 166 36.13 17.13 12.18
N LEU A 167 36.22 16.00 11.50
CA LEU A 167 35.51 15.76 10.24
C LEU A 167 33.99 15.78 10.42
N CYS A 168 33.47 15.13 11.47
CA CYS A 168 32.04 15.14 11.79
C CYS A 168 31.53 16.55 12.04
N ASP A 169 32.29 17.39 12.75
CA ASP A 169 31.86 18.75 13.04
C ASP A 169 31.86 19.65 11.79
N MET A 170 32.84 19.48 10.89
CA MET A 170 32.84 20.16 9.60
C MET A 170 31.61 19.78 8.76
N ILE A 171 31.27 18.49 8.67
CA ILE A 171 30.09 18.02 7.95
C ILE A 171 28.80 18.56 8.57
N LYS A 172 28.72 18.65 9.91
CA LYS A 172 27.54 19.24 10.59
C LYS A 172 27.34 20.70 10.22
N VAL A 173 28.43 21.49 10.17
CA VAL A 173 28.38 22.90 9.77
C VAL A 173 27.90 23.02 8.32
N ASP A 174 28.47 22.23 7.40
CA ASP A 174 28.06 22.25 5.99
C ASP A 174 26.60 21.83 5.78
N LEU A 175 26.10 20.92 6.62
CA LEU A 175 24.70 20.48 6.58
C LEU A 175 23.73 21.48 7.24
N GLN A 176 24.22 22.44 8.03
CA GLN A 176 23.36 23.39 8.76
C GLN A 176 22.72 24.42 7.83
N ASP A 177 23.39 24.76 6.72
CA ASP A 177 22.90 25.72 5.73
C ASP A 177 22.16 25.04 4.55
N VAL A 178 22.02 23.71 4.59
CA VAL A 178 21.28 22.99 3.54
C VAL A 178 19.79 23.31 3.67
N PRO A 179 19.14 23.80 2.61
CA PRO A 179 17.70 24.06 2.66
C PRO A 179 16.93 22.76 2.92
N ASP A 180 15.92 22.85 3.79
CA ASP A 180 15.10 21.72 4.24
C ASP A 180 14.59 20.84 3.09
N GLU A 181 14.27 21.44 1.93
CA GLU A 181 13.82 20.72 0.74
C GLU A 181 14.84 19.69 0.25
N VAL A 182 16.12 20.05 0.22
CA VAL A 182 17.21 19.16 -0.22
C VAL A 182 17.45 18.06 0.81
N PHE A 183 17.39 18.41 2.11
CA PHE A 183 17.48 17.43 3.20
C PHE A 183 16.35 16.40 3.14
N PHE A 184 15.10 16.86 2.97
CA PHE A 184 13.95 15.97 2.84
C PHE A 184 14.06 15.10 1.60
N GLU A 185 14.45 15.65 0.44
CA GLU A 185 14.63 14.88 -0.78
C GLU A 185 15.67 13.76 -0.61
N ALA A 186 16.83 14.08 -0.03
CA ALA A 186 17.88 13.11 0.26
C ALA A 186 17.40 12.03 1.23
N LYS A 187 16.76 12.42 2.34
CA LYS A 187 16.18 11.50 3.32
C LYS A 187 15.17 10.54 2.69
N TRP A 188 14.29 11.04 1.82
CA TRP A 188 13.33 10.20 1.10
C TRP A 188 14.01 9.21 0.16
N LYS A 189 15.02 9.64 -0.60
CA LYS A 189 15.79 8.75 -1.48
C LYS A 189 16.47 7.62 -0.70
N ILE A 190 17.04 7.92 0.46
CA ILE A 190 17.63 6.90 1.34
C ILE A 190 16.56 5.90 1.79
N MET A 191 15.41 6.38 2.24
CA MET A 191 14.28 5.52 2.64
C MET A 191 13.73 4.66 1.50
N ASP A 192 13.79 5.15 0.25
CA ASP A 192 13.40 4.39 -0.93
C ASP A 192 14.37 3.23 -1.20
N ILE A 193 15.68 3.50 -1.16
CA ILE A 193 16.72 2.47 -1.34
C ILE A 193 16.61 1.40 -0.25
N LEU A 194 16.45 1.80 1.02
CA LEU A 194 16.32 0.84 2.12
C LEU A 194 15.10 -0.06 1.95
N ARG A 195 13.96 0.50 1.51
CA ARG A 195 12.75 -0.29 1.21
C ARG A 195 12.95 -1.23 0.03
N ASP A 196 13.65 -0.80 -1.02
CA ASP A 196 13.97 -1.65 -2.17
C ASP A 196 14.87 -2.82 -1.79
N VAL A 197 15.93 -2.56 -1.01
CA VAL A 197 16.83 -3.59 -0.48
C VAL A 197 16.07 -4.60 0.39
N HIS A 198 15.21 -4.12 1.29
CA HIS A 198 14.40 -5.01 2.12
C HIS A 198 13.45 -5.88 1.30
N ARG A 199 12.78 -5.31 0.29
CA ARG A 199 11.91 -6.05 -0.64
C ARG A 199 12.68 -7.13 -1.40
N LYS A 200 13.84 -6.77 -1.97
CA LYS A 200 14.71 -7.71 -2.69
C LYS A 200 15.20 -8.83 -1.80
N ARG A 201 15.53 -8.54 -0.53
CA ARG A 201 15.91 -9.57 0.44
C ARG A 201 14.77 -10.57 0.65
N LEU A 202 13.55 -10.10 0.87
CA LEU A 202 12.38 -10.97 1.02
C LEU A 202 12.12 -11.81 -0.24
N GLU A 203 12.30 -11.22 -1.42
CA GLU A 203 12.18 -11.95 -2.69
C GLU A 203 13.26 -13.03 -2.86
N CYS A 204 14.51 -12.73 -2.49
CA CYS A 204 15.59 -13.70 -2.46
C CYS A 204 15.31 -14.85 -1.48
N GLU A 205 14.83 -14.55 -0.27
CA GLU A 205 14.44 -15.55 0.73
C GLU A 205 13.31 -16.45 0.18
N ARG A 206 12.29 -15.86 -0.45
CA ARG A 206 11.19 -16.60 -1.08
C ARG A 206 11.67 -17.50 -2.23
N GLN A 207 12.58 -17.01 -3.07
CA GLN A 207 13.16 -17.81 -4.16
C GLN A 207 14.02 -18.97 -3.63
N ALA A 208 14.82 -18.73 -2.59
CA ALA A 208 15.60 -19.78 -1.94
C ALA A 208 14.69 -20.89 -1.38
N TYR A 209 13.60 -20.50 -0.72
CA TYR A 209 12.59 -21.42 -0.23
C TYR A 209 11.93 -22.23 -1.35
N SER A 210 11.54 -21.59 -2.45
CA SER A 210 10.96 -22.27 -3.61
C SER A 210 11.94 -23.28 -4.24
N ARG A 211 13.23 -22.91 -4.39
CA ARG A 211 14.27 -23.83 -4.90
C ARG A 211 14.44 -25.05 -3.98
N TYR A 212 14.47 -24.83 -2.68
CA TYR A 212 14.57 -25.91 -1.69
C TYR A 212 13.42 -26.92 -1.83
N TYR A 213 12.18 -26.45 -1.96
CA TYR A 213 11.02 -27.34 -2.13
C TYR A 213 11.03 -28.11 -3.45
N ASN A 214 11.40 -27.46 -4.56
CA ASN A 214 11.51 -28.13 -5.86
C ASN A 214 12.59 -29.22 -5.86
N PHE A 215 13.73 -28.96 -5.21
CA PHE A 215 14.79 -29.95 -5.04
C PHE A 215 14.32 -31.15 -4.20
N LYS A 216 13.59 -30.90 -3.11
CA LYS A 216 13.04 -31.96 -2.24
C LYS A 216 12.04 -32.86 -2.99
N GLN A 217 11.15 -32.28 -3.80
CA GLN A 217 10.19 -33.06 -4.61
C GLN A 217 10.89 -33.90 -5.69
N SER A 218 11.89 -33.32 -6.38
CA SER A 218 12.65 -34.03 -7.41
C SER A 218 13.46 -35.21 -6.84
N SER A 219 13.91 -35.10 -5.59
CA SER A 219 14.68 -36.16 -4.91
C SER A 219 13.81 -37.35 -4.45
N GLN A 220 12.49 -37.19 -4.33
CA GLN A 220 11.57 -38.27 -3.93
C GLN A 220 10.99 -39.03 -5.13
N ALA A 221 11.10 -38.50 -6.34
CA ALA A 221 10.73 -39.17 -7.58
C ALA A 221 11.87 -40.09 -8.08
N ALA A 222 12.22 -41.12 -7.31
CA ALA A 222 13.11 -42.17 -7.82
C ALA A 222 12.36 -42.97 -8.91
N PRO A 223 12.99 -43.28 -10.05
CA PRO A 223 12.38 -44.13 -11.06
C PRO A 223 12.24 -45.53 -10.48
N ILE A 224 11.01 -46.02 -10.41
CA ILE A 224 10.73 -47.45 -10.21
C ILE A 224 11.31 -48.14 -11.45
N SER A 225 12.55 -48.61 -11.35
CA SER A 225 13.20 -49.39 -12.39
C SER A 225 12.35 -50.65 -12.60
N SER A 226 11.65 -50.69 -13.73
CA SER A 226 10.94 -51.86 -14.22
C SER A 226 11.94 -53.00 -14.37
N ASN A 227 11.90 -53.92 -13.42
CA ASN A 227 12.67 -55.16 -13.46
C ASN A 227 12.35 -55.91 -14.76
N SER A 228 13.43 -56.25 -15.45
CA SER A 228 13.45 -56.92 -16.74
C SER A 228 12.71 -58.25 -16.68
N PHE A 229 11.73 -58.37 -17.58
CA PHE A 229 11.02 -59.61 -17.90
C PHE A 229 12.01 -60.58 -18.57
N ALA A 230 12.58 -61.50 -17.78
CA ALA A 230 13.38 -62.61 -18.28
C ALA A 230 12.44 -63.63 -18.96
N GLY A 231 12.20 -63.43 -20.25
CA GLY A 231 11.55 -64.43 -21.11
C GLY A 231 12.52 -65.57 -21.39
N HIS A 232 12.44 -66.64 -20.61
CA HIS A 232 13.07 -67.92 -20.96
C HIS A 232 12.35 -68.53 -22.16
N SER A 233 13.02 -68.48 -23.31
CA SER A 233 12.70 -69.27 -24.50
C SER A 233 13.19 -70.70 -24.26
N TYR A 234 12.27 -71.66 -24.22
CA TYR A 234 12.59 -73.09 -24.23
C TYR A 234 12.60 -73.58 -25.68
N ASP A 235 13.75 -74.11 -26.10
CA ASP A 235 13.98 -74.78 -27.37
C ASP A 235 13.13 -76.07 -27.46
N GLN A 236 12.45 -76.24 -28.61
CA GLN A 236 11.86 -77.52 -29.03
C GLN A 236 12.94 -78.36 -29.71
N GLN A 237 13.24 -79.51 -29.13
CA GLN A 237 14.12 -80.52 -29.72
C GLN A 237 13.30 -81.44 -30.63
N THR A 238 13.73 -81.47 -31.90
CA THR A 238 13.37 -82.46 -32.91
C THR A 238 14.27 -83.68 -32.77
N TYR A 239 13.69 -84.88 -32.70
CA TYR A 239 13.98 -86.10 -33.48
C TYR A 239 13.25 -87.31 -32.88
#